data_AF-P51355-F1
#
_entry.id   AF-P51355-F1
#
_cell.length_a   1.000
_cell.length_b   1.000
_cell.length_c   1.000
_cell.angle_alpha   90.00
_cell.angle_beta   90.00
_cell.angle_gamma   90.00
#
_symmetry.space_group_name_H-M   'P 1'
#
loop_
_entity.id
_entity.type
_entity.pdbx_description
1 polymer ?
#
loop_
_entity_poly.entity_id
_entity_poly.type
_entity_poly.pdbx_seq_one_letter_code
_entity_poly.pdbx_strand_id
1 'polypeptide(L)' 'MKKNFWFWGFTDSAETWNGRFAMIGFMAVIFIELVTGKGLLYLSGLMN' A
#
# COMPACT_ATOMS: atom_id res chain seq x y z
N MET A 1 12.87 -3.10 26.78
CA MET A 1 11.98 -2.77 25.65
C MET A 1 11.91 -4.01 24.74
N LYS A 2 10.84 -4.80 24.85
CA LYS A 2 10.75 -6.16 24.26
C LYS A 2 10.59 -6.03 22.74
N LYS A 3 11.68 -6.15 21.99
CA LYS A 3 11.75 -6.01 20.52
C LYS A 3 11.17 -7.26 19.82
N ASN A 4 9.94 -7.64 20.13
CA ASN A 4 9.26 -8.74 19.45
C ASN A 4 8.70 -8.24 18.12
N PHE A 5 9.60 -7.97 17.16
CA PHE A 5 9.29 -7.41 15.85
C PHE A 5 8.25 -8.19 15.03
N TRP A 6 7.86 -9.40 15.47
CA TRP A 6 7.17 -10.38 14.64
C TRP A 6 6.12 -11.21 15.39
N PHE A 7 5.45 -10.66 16.41
CA PHE A 7 4.18 -11.26 16.81
C PHE A 7 3.10 -10.87 15.78
N TRP A 8 2.48 -11.87 15.18
CA TRP A 8 1.25 -11.70 14.42
C TRP A 8 0.16 -11.18 15.35
N GLY A 9 -0.36 -9.99 15.07
CA GLY A 9 -1.40 -9.34 15.87
C GLY A 9 -1.50 -7.84 15.61
N PHE A 10 -2.49 -7.19 16.23
CA PHE A 10 -2.66 -5.74 16.25
C PHE A 10 -1.61 -5.08 17.17
N THR A 11 -0.33 -5.23 16.84
CA THR A 11 0.76 -4.52 17.51
C THR A 11 0.99 -3.18 16.83
N ASP A 12 1.33 -2.13 17.59
CA ASP A 12 1.61 -0.78 17.08
C ASP A 12 2.62 -0.77 15.93
N SER A 13 3.58 -1.70 15.95
CA SER A 13 4.57 -1.84 14.89
C SER A 13 3.92 -2.27 13.57
N ALA A 14 3.06 -3.29 13.61
CA ALA A 14 2.37 -3.78 12.41
C ALA A 14 1.41 -2.72 11.86
N GLU A 15 0.70 -2.00 12.72
CA GLU A 15 -0.19 -0.90 12.30
C GLU A 15 0.60 0.22 11.62
N THR A 16 1.71 0.66 12.21
CA THR A 16 2.57 1.70 11.64
C THR A 16 3.14 1.28 10.28
N TRP A 17 3.60 0.03 10.15
CA TRP A 17 4.13 -0.48 8.89
C TRP A 17 3.03 -0.62 7.83
N ASN A 18 1.86 -1.17 8.18
CA ASN A 18 0.73 -1.30 7.27
C ASN A 18 0.25 0.07 6.77
N GLY A 19 0.14 1.06 7.66
CA GLY A 19 -0.25 2.42 7.27
C GLY A 19 0.77 3.08 6.33
N ARG A 20 2.07 2.88 6.57
CA ARG A 20 3.13 3.38 5.68
C ARG A 20 3.08 2.71 4.31
N PHE A 21 2.93 1.39 4.26
CA PHE A 21 2.78 0.65 3.00
C PHE A 21 1.50 1.06 2.26
N ALA A 22 0.41 1.34 2.96
CA ALA A 22 -0.83 1.84 2.36
C ALA A 22 -0.63 3.21 1.70
N MET A 23 0.06 4.14 2.37
CA MET A 23 0.39 5.45 1.78
C MET A 23 1.28 5.30 0.54
N ILE A 24 2.32 4.45 0.60
CA ILE A 24 3.21 4.21 -0.55
C ILE A 24 2.44 3.57 -1.71
N GLY A 25 1.61 2.56 -1.44
CA GLY A 25 0.78 1.91 -2.45
C GLY A 25 -0.19 2.88 -3.12
N PHE A 26 -0.86 3.72 -2.32
CA PHE A 26 -1.76 4.74 -2.84
C PHE A 26 -1.03 5.79 -3.70
N MET A 27 0.13 6.26 -3.25
CA MET A 27 0.95 7.19 -4.03
C MET A 27 1.46 6.58 -5.33
N ALA A 28 1.93 5.33 -5.30
CA ALA A 28 2.43 4.63 -6.48
C ALA A 28 1.32 4.45 -7.53
N VAL A 29 0.11 4.13 -7.06
CA VAL A 29 -1.07 4.05 -7.89
C VAL A 29 -1.36 5.38 -8.59
N ILE A 30 -1.48 6.48 -7.84
CA ILE A 30 -1.75 7.81 -8.42
C ILE A 30 -0.65 8.17 -9.42
N PHE A 31 0.62 7.89 -9.08
CA PHE A 31 1.74 8.17 -9.97
C PHE A 31 1.63 7.39 -11.29
N ILE A 32 1.29 6.10 -11.24
CA ILE A 32 1.09 5.29 -12.45
C ILE A 32 -0.11 5.79 -13.26
N GLU A 33 -1.20 6.20 -12.61
CA GLU A 33 -2.38 6.77 -13.28
C GLU A 33 -2.02 8.08 -14.02
N LEU A 34 -1.22 8.95 -13.41
CA LEU A 34 -0.76 10.19 -14.04
C LEU A 34 0.18 9.94 -15.23
N VAL A 35 1.09 8.96 -15.13
CA VAL A 35 2.04 8.63 -16.20
C VAL A 35 1.36 7.89 -17.35
N THR A 36 0.47 6.95 -17.05
CA THR A 36 -0.18 6.11 -18.06
C THR A 36 -1.42 6.79 -18.65
N GLY A 37 -2.00 7.76 -17.94
CA GLY A 37 -3.29 8.39 -18.28
C GLY A 37 -4.48 7.42 -18.17
N LYS A 38 -4.26 6.23 -17.62
CA LYS A 38 -5.27 5.17 -17.49
C LYS A 38 -5.46 4.88 -16.02
N GLY A 39 -6.72 4.89 -15.59
CA GLY A 39 -7.07 4.69 -14.19
C GLY A 39 -6.67 3.30 -13.67
N LEU A 40 -6.65 3.16 -12.34
CA LEU A 40 -6.40 1.90 -11.62
C LEU A 40 -7.07 0.66 -12.23
N LEU A 41 -8.33 0.82 -12.63
CA LEU A 41 -9.16 -0.25 -13.18
C LEU A 41 -8.64 -0.76 -14.54
N TYR A 42 -7.95 0.10 -15.29
CA TYR A 42 -7.27 -0.32 -16.51
C TYR A 42 -5.99 -1.11 -16.20
N LEU A 43 -5.21 -0.67 -15.20
CA LEU A 43 -4.00 -1.38 -14.77
C LEU A 43 -4.30 -2.76 -14.20
N SER A 44 -5.39 -2.91 -13.45
CA SER A 44 -5.84 -4.22 -12.93
C SER A 44 -6.43 -5.14 -13.99
N GLY A 45 -6.59 -4.66 -15.24
CA GLY A 45 -7.18 -5.41 -16.34
C GLY A 45 -8.70 -5.59 -16.24
N LEU A 46 -9.36 -4.92 -15.29
CA LEU A 46 -10.82 -5.00 -15.13
C LEU A 46 -11.55 -4.16 -16.19
N MET A 47 -10.97 -3.02 -16.56
CA MET A 47 -11.41 -2.20 -17.69
C MET A 47 -10.41 -2.39 -18.83
N ASN A 48 -10.75 -3.26 -19.79
CA ASN A 48 -10.00 -3.41 -21.04
C ASN A 48 -10.57 -2.48 -22.12
#